data_AF-A0A847WC83-F1
#
_entry.id   AF-A0A847WC83-F1
#
_cell.length_a   1.000
_cell.length_b   1.000
_cell.length_c   1.000
_cell.angle_alpha   90.00
_cell.angle_beta   90.00
_cell.angle_gamma   90.00
#
_symmetry.space_group_name_H-M   'P 1'
#
loop_
_entity.id
_entity.type
_entity.pdbx_description
1 polymer ?
#
loop_
_entity_poly.entity_id
_entity_poly.type
_entity_poly.pdbx_seq_one_letter_code
_entity_poly.pdbx_strand_id
1 'polypeptide(L)'
;EGIRGAQDIKDELAAILSQTLDFENPQIRTGTKPSVILVIGVNGVGKTTTIGKLAARYVREGKKVLLCAGDTFRAAAAEQLSIWADRAGAAIVRHEEGSDPGAVVYDGIAAAKARGADIIIVDTAGRLHNKTNLMNELSKIGRIIDRELPEADRENLLVIDATTGQNGLIQAKQFTSSIPLTGLVLTKLDGTAKGGIVFAVAGELKIPVKLVGVGEQVDDLLDFEADSFVRALLS
;
A
#
# COMPACT_ATOMS: atom_id res chain seq x y z
N GLU A 1 -33.15 3.09 -24.65
CA GLU A 1 -33.21 1.84 -25.46
C GLU A 1 -32.81 0.69 -24.55
N GLY A 2 -33.47 -0.45 -24.63
CA GLY A 2 -33.26 -1.55 -23.67
C GLY A 2 -32.03 -2.41 -23.98
N ILE A 3 -31.56 -3.16 -22.99
CA ILE A 3 -30.52 -4.20 -23.09
C ILE A 3 -31.06 -5.33 -23.98
N ARG A 4 -30.40 -5.62 -25.11
CA ARG A 4 -30.91 -6.54 -26.16
C ARG A 4 -30.01 -7.75 -26.42
N GLY A 5 -28.88 -7.88 -25.73
CA GLY A 5 -27.98 -9.03 -25.90
C GLY A 5 -26.97 -9.22 -24.76
N ALA A 6 -26.26 -10.35 -24.80
CA ALA A 6 -25.24 -10.69 -23.80
C ALA A 6 -24.09 -9.67 -23.74
N GLN A 7 -23.76 -9.05 -24.88
CA GLN A 7 -22.76 -7.99 -24.93
C GLN A 7 -23.26 -6.72 -24.23
N ASP A 8 -24.49 -6.29 -24.51
CA ASP A 8 -25.12 -5.14 -23.84
C ASP A 8 -25.18 -5.33 -22.31
N ILE A 9 -25.45 -6.56 -21.83
CA ILE A 9 -25.43 -6.88 -20.39
C ILE A 9 -24.01 -6.71 -19.82
N LYS A 10 -22.99 -7.21 -20.53
CA LYS A 10 -21.59 -7.08 -20.09
C LYS A 10 -21.14 -5.63 -20.04
N ASP A 11 -21.52 -4.84 -21.05
CA ASP A 11 -21.16 -3.42 -21.13
C ASP A 11 -21.86 -2.60 -20.03
N GLU A 12 -23.14 -2.86 -19.77
CA GLU A 12 -23.87 -2.21 -18.68
C GLU A 12 -23.32 -2.60 -17.31
N LEU A 13 -23.03 -3.89 -17.09
CA LEU A 13 -22.40 -4.37 -15.86
C LEU A 13 -21.01 -3.74 -15.68
N ALA A 14 -20.23 -3.62 -16.76
CA ALA A 14 -18.93 -2.96 -16.71
C ALA A 14 -19.06 -1.50 -16.27
N ALA A 15 -20.02 -0.76 -16.83
CA ALA A 15 -20.27 0.62 -16.45
C ALA A 15 -20.61 0.78 -14.95
N ILE A 16 -21.50 -0.08 -14.43
CA ILE A 16 -21.90 -0.07 -13.00
C ILE A 16 -20.70 -0.39 -12.10
N LEU A 17 -19.90 -1.38 -12.48
CA LEU A 17 -18.72 -1.80 -11.72
C LEU A 17 -17.63 -0.72 -11.74
N SER A 18 -17.38 -0.08 -12.88
CA SER A 18 -16.43 1.05 -12.99
C SER A 18 -16.86 2.22 -12.11
N GLN A 19 -18.13 2.59 -12.12
CA GLN A 19 -18.65 3.67 -11.25
C GLN A 19 -18.47 3.37 -9.75
N THR A 20 -18.50 2.10 -9.35
CA THR A 20 -18.26 1.70 -7.95
C THR A 20 -16.80 1.92 -7.52
N LEU A 21 -15.89 1.99 -8.50
CA LEU A 21 -14.46 2.16 -8.32
C LEU A 21 -13.97 3.55 -8.73
N ASP A 22 -14.88 4.44 -9.13
CA ASP A 22 -14.56 5.80 -9.51
C ASP A 22 -14.42 6.67 -8.26
N PHE A 23 -13.18 7.00 -7.91
CA PHE A 23 -12.84 7.80 -6.75
C PHE A 23 -12.12 9.07 -7.21
N GLU A 24 -12.43 10.20 -6.57
CA GLU A 24 -11.67 11.42 -6.77
C GLU A 24 -10.22 11.23 -6.28
N ASN A 25 -9.25 11.56 -7.15
CA ASN A 25 -7.81 11.48 -6.88
C ASN A 25 -7.30 10.07 -6.46
N PRO A 26 -7.34 9.07 -7.36
CA PRO A 26 -6.87 7.71 -7.06
C PRO A 26 -5.34 7.62 -6.94
N GLN A 27 -4.61 8.68 -7.28
CA GLN A 27 -3.15 8.69 -7.30
C GLN A 27 -2.55 8.83 -5.89
N ILE A 28 -1.32 8.35 -5.73
CA ILE A 28 -0.57 8.51 -4.47
C ILE A 28 -0.12 9.97 -4.34
N ARG A 29 -0.48 10.61 -3.23
CA ARG A 29 -0.05 11.98 -2.95
C ARG A 29 1.40 12.01 -2.48
N THR A 30 2.24 12.68 -3.25
CA THR A 30 3.68 12.84 -2.99
C THR A 30 4.17 14.27 -3.31
N GLY A 31 3.33 15.27 -3.06
CA GLY A 31 3.57 16.68 -3.38
C GLY A 31 4.44 17.43 -2.37
N THR A 32 4.63 16.90 -1.17
CA THR A 32 5.45 17.51 -0.12
C THR A 32 6.89 16.97 -0.11
N LYS A 33 7.77 17.58 0.68
CA LYS A 33 9.15 17.14 0.84
C LYS A 33 9.59 17.15 2.31
N PRO A 34 9.69 15.98 2.98
CA PRO A 34 9.32 14.66 2.46
C PRO A 34 7.80 14.45 2.40
N SER A 35 7.34 13.58 1.50
CA SER A 35 6.06 12.87 1.64
C SER A 35 6.27 11.51 2.31
N VAL A 36 5.23 10.97 2.94
CA VAL A 36 5.30 9.71 3.70
C VAL A 36 4.30 8.70 3.17
N ILE A 37 4.80 7.51 2.84
CA ILE A 37 4.00 6.35 2.45
C ILE A 37 4.18 5.27 3.53
N LEU A 38 3.15 5.02 4.31
CA LEU A 38 3.10 3.94 5.29
C LEU A 38 2.38 2.74 4.70
N VAL A 39 3.08 1.61 4.59
CA VAL A 39 2.55 0.40 3.95
C VAL A 39 2.13 -0.61 5.02
N ILE A 40 0.85 -0.97 5.01
CA ILE A 40 0.17 -1.73 6.07
C ILE A 40 -0.46 -2.98 5.45
N GLY A 41 -0.68 -4.02 6.25
CA GLY A 41 -1.37 -5.25 5.83
C GLY A 41 -0.82 -6.48 6.52
N VAL A 42 -1.50 -7.61 6.32
CA VAL A 42 -1.12 -8.86 7.00
C VAL A 42 0.15 -9.48 6.41
N ASN A 43 0.70 -10.51 7.05
CA ASN A 43 1.87 -11.21 6.52
C ASN A 43 1.54 -11.92 5.20
N GLY A 44 2.49 -11.94 4.25
CA GLY A 44 2.37 -12.69 2.99
C GLY A 44 1.55 -12.01 1.88
N VAL A 45 1.00 -10.82 2.11
CA VAL A 45 0.25 -10.05 1.09
C VAL A 45 1.13 -9.20 0.18
N GLY A 46 2.46 -9.25 0.33
CA GLY A 46 3.38 -8.54 -0.57
C GLY A 46 3.80 -7.12 -0.16
N LYS A 47 3.64 -6.70 1.10
CA LYS A 47 4.05 -5.37 1.59
C LYS A 47 5.48 -4.95 1.21
N THR A 48 6.48 -5.71 1.65
CA THR A 48 7.90 -5.41 1.40
C THR A 48 8.21 -5.40 -0.10
N THR A 49 7.57 -6.27 -0.88
CA THR A 49 7.68 -6.28 -2.35
C THR A 49 7.09 -5.01 -2.96
N THR A 50 5.88 -4.61 -2.56
CA THR A 50 5.26 -3.35 -2.99
C THR A 50 6.13 -2.14 -2.64
N ILE A 51 6.72 -2.11 -1.45
CA ILE A 51 7.64 -1.04 -1.02
C ILE A 51 8.85 -0.97 -1.96
N GLY A 52 9.48 -2.11 -2.25
CA GLY A 52 10.64 -2.16 -3.14
C GLY A 52 10.33 -1.69 -4.56
N LYS A 53 9.16 -2.08 -5.11
CA LYS A 53 8.71 -1.61 -6.43
C LYS A 53 8.40 -0.11 -6.43
N LEU A 54 7.73 0.42 -5.40
CA LEU A 54 7.50 1.86 -5.26
C LEU A 54 8.81 2.64 -5.14
N ALA A 55 9.75 2.13 -4.36
CA ALA A 55 11.06 2.75 -4.21
C ALA A 55 11.77 2.85 -5.56
N ALA A 56 11.82 1.75 -6.32
CA ALA A 56 12.44 1.73 -7.64
C ALA A 56 11.75 2.68 -8.63
N ARG A 57 10.41 2.73 -8.62
CA ARG A 57 9.63 3.68 -9.43
C ARG A 57 10.04 5.13 -9.12
N TYR A 58 9.98 5.54 -7.85
CA TYR A 58 10.28 6.92 -7.48
C TYR A 58 11.76 7.29 -7.69
N VAL A 59 12.70 6.37 -7.45
CA VAL A 59 14.12 6.61 -7.77
C VAL A 59 14.30 6.81 -9.28
N ARG A 60 13.63 6.03 -10.13
CA ARG A 60 13.65 6.20 -11.59
C ARG A 60 13.06 7.55 -12.03
N GLU A 61 12.06 8.04 -11.30
CA GLU A 61 11.50 9.39 -11.47
C GLU A 61 12.41 10.51 -10.92
N GLY A 62 13.61 10.17 -10.43
CA GLY A 62 14.61 11.12 -9.94
C GLY A 62 14.41 11.58 -8.49
N LYS A 63 13.51 10.93 -7.74
CA LYS A 63 13.25 11.26 -6.33
C LYS A 63 14.29 10.60 -5.42
N LYS A 64 14.68 11.31 -4.35
CA LYS A 64 15.47 10.76 -3.24
C LYS A 64 14.55 9.98 -2.30
N VAL A 65 14.61 8.66 -2.36
CA VAL A 65 13.78 7.77 -1.53
C VAL A 65 14.55 7.28 -0.30
N LEU A 66 13.89 7.30 0.86
CA LEU A 66 14.37 6.69 2.09
C LEU A 66 13.36 5.64 2.58
N LEU A 67 13.84 4.43 2.85
CA LEU A 67 13.06 3.33 3.39
C LEU A 67 13.24 3.21 4.91
N CYS A 68 12.16 2.98 5.65
CA CYS A 68 12.20 2.69 7.07
C CYS A 68 11.80 1.23 7.31
N ALA A 69 12.71 0.43 7.87
CA ALA A 69 12.47 -0.98 8.18
C ALA A 69 11.67 -1.15 9.49
N GLY A 70 10.40 -0.77 9.48
CA GLY A 70 9.52 -0.84 10.66
C GLY A 70 8.92 -2.23 10.93
N ASP A 71 9.14 -3.24 10.07
CA ASP A 71 8.89 -4.65 10.42
C ASP A 71 10.07 -5.20 11.24
N THR A 72 10.11 -4.84 12.52
CA THR A 72 11.19 -5.24 13.43
C THR A 72 10.95 -6.62 14.08
N PHE A 73 9.78 -7.23 13.87
CA PHE A 73 9.37 -8.48 14.53
C PHE A 73 9.60 -9.73 13.70
N ARG A 74 9.76 -9.59 12.39
CA ARG A 74 9.96 -10.72 11.50
C ARG A 74 11.45 -10.86 11.24
N ALA A 75 12.00 -12.00 11.62
CA ALA A 75 13.38 -12.36 11.31
C ALA A 75 13.67 -12.14 9.82
N ALA A 76 14.83 -11.56 9.53
CA ALA A 76 15.28 -11.21 8.19
C ALA A 76 14.43 -10.16 7.43
N ALA A 77 13.45 -9.51 8.05
CA ALA A 77 12.61 -8.52 7.34
C ALA A 77 13.40 -7.26 6.96
N ALA A 78 14.23 -6.75 7.88
CA ALA A 78 15.09 -5.61 7.61
C ALA A 78 16.12 -5.92 6.51
N GLU A 79 16.67 -7.14 6.49
CA GLU A 79 17.57 -7.64 5.47
C GLU A 79 16.87 -7.75 4.11
N GLN A 80 15.67 -8.33 4.08
CA GLN A 80 14.86 -8.41 2.87
C GLN A 80 14.57 -7.01 2.30
N LEU A 81 14.23 -6.04 3.15
CA LEU A 81 14.01 -4.67 2.72
C LEU A 81 15.32 -3.99 2.27
N SER A 82 16.46 -4.34 2.87
CA SER A 82 17.78 -3.82 2.46
C SER A 82 18.13 -4.25 1.03
N ILE A 83 17.85 -5.50 0.66
CA ILE A 83 18.03 -5.99 -0.72
C ILE A 83 17.19 -5.17 -1.70
N TRP A 84 15.94 -4.84 -1.33
CA TRP A 84 15.08 -3.98 -2.14
C TRP A 84 15.61 -2.55 -2.21
N ALA A 85 16.12 -2.01 -1.11
CA ALA A 85 16.75 -0.68 -1.07
C ALA A 85 17.92 -0.59 -2.04
N ASP A 86 18.83 -1.57 -1.99
CA ASP A 86 20.00 -1.65 -2.85
C ASP A 86 19.60 -1.79 -4.32
N ARG A 87 18.63 -2.68 -4.62
CA ARG A 87 18.10 -2.88 -5.97
C ARG A 87 17.43 -1.62 -6.53
N ALA A 88 16.74 -0.86 -5.69
CA ALA A 88 16.05 0.38 -6.07
C ALA A 88 16.98 1.59 -6.13
N GLY A 89 18.17 1.54 -5.52
CA GLY A 89 19.02 2.72 -5.31
C GLY A 89 18.49 3.67 -4.23
N ALA A 90 17.72 3.16 -3.27
CA ALA A 90 17.14 3.94 -2.18
C ALA A 90 18.00 3.85 -0.91
N ALA A 91 17.96 4.89 -0.06
CA ALA A 91 18.55 4.81 1.27
C ALA A 91 17.65 4.01 2.21
N ILE A 92 18.21 3.43 3.27
CA ILE A 92 17.44 2.69 4.29
C ILE A 92 17.87 3.10 5.72
N VAL A 93 16.89 3.13 6.62
CA VAL A 93 17.07 3.18 8.08
C VAL A 93 16.48 1.91 8.68
N ARG A 94 17.27 1.23 9.50
CA ARG A 94 16.93 -0.03 10.16
C ARG A 94 17.60 -0.11 11.51
N HIS A 95 16.93 -0.73 12.48
CA HIS A 95 17.48 -1.07 13.80
C HIS A 95 17.64 -2.59 13.92
N GLU A 96 18.05 -3.06 15.10
CA GLU A 96 18.13 -4.48 15.42
C GLU A 96 16.74 -5.13 15.51
N GLU A 97 16.67 -6.44 15.28
CA GLU A 97 15.42 -7.21 15.45
C GLU A 97 14.85 -7.05 16.87
N GLY A 98 13.53 -6.89 16.98
CA GLY A 98 12.83 -6.63 18.24
C GLY A 98 12.85 -5.17 18.69
N SER A 99 13.50 -4.26 17.95
CA SER A 99 13.46 -2.82 18.24
C SER A 99 12.04 -2.25 18.11
N ASP A 100 11.79 -1.12 18.77
CA ASP A 100 10.53 -0.38 18.64
C ASP A 100 10.35 0.16 17.20
N PRO A 101 9.29 -0.23 16.46
CA PRO A 101 9.03 0.28 15.12
C PRO A 101 8.90 1.81 15.08
N GLY A 102 8.34 2.41 16.13
CA GLY A 102 8.21 3.86 16.26
C GLY A 102 9.55 4.57 16.27
N ALA A 103 10.55 4.02 16.95
CA ALA A 103 11.92 4.55 16.95
C ALA A 103 12.55 4.52 15.56
N VAL A 104 12.39 3.41 14.80
CA VAL A 104 12.88 3.31 13.42
C VAL A 104 12.27 4.40 12.54
N VAL A 105 10.97 4.65 12.67
CA VAL A 105 10.29 5.70 11.90
C VAL A 105 10.75 7.10 12.31
N TYR A 106 10.92 7.36 13.61
CA TYR A 106 11.43 8.63 14.10
C TYR A 106 12.82 8.95 13.55
N ASP A 107 13.74 7.99 13.65
CA ASP A 107 15.11 8.15 13.12
C ASP A 107 15.13 8.21 11.59
N GLY A 108 14.22 7.48 10.93
CA GLY A 108 13.98 7.57 9.49
C GLY A 108 13.57 8.96 9.04
N ILE A 109 12.65 9.60 9.76
CA ILE A 109 12.21 10.98 9.50
C ILE A 109 13.37 11.96 9.73
N ALA A 110 14.13 11.81 10.82
CA ALA A 110 15.29 12.66 11.09
C ALA A 110 16.35 12.53 9.98
N ALA A 111 16.66 11.31 9.55
CA ALA A 111 17.58 11.05 8.45
C ALA A 111 17.08 11.62 7.12
N ALA A 112 15.77 11.49 6.83
CA ALA A 112 15.15 12.02 5.63
C ALA A 112 15.26 13.55 5.56
N LYS A 113 14.99 14.25 6.67
CA LYS A 113 15.17 15.71 6.79
C LYS A 113 16.63 16.11 6.55
N ALA A 114 17.57 15.44 7.22
CA ALA A 114 19.00 15.75 7.11
C ALA A 114 19.57 15.50 5.70
N ARG A 115 19.06 14.47 4.99
CA ARG A 115 19.52 14.08 3.65
C ARG A 115 18.73 14.75 2.51
N GLY A 116 17.69 15.52 2.86
CA GLY A 116 16.79 16.15 1.90
C GLY A 116 16.05 15.13 1.02
N ALA A 117 15.59 14.03 1.61
CA ALA A 117 14.79 13.02 0.92
C ALA A 117 13.45 13.60 0.45
N ASP A 118 12.99 13.16 -0.72
CA ASP A 118 11.69 13.53 -1.28
C ASP A 118 10.57 12.65 -0.71
N ILE A 119 10.84 11.36 -0.53
CA ILE A 119 9.81 10.38 -0.13
C ILE A 119 10.39 9.46 0.95
N ILE A 120 9.59 9.22 1.99
CA ILE A 120 9.83 8.20 3.02
C ILE A 120 8.82 7.07 2.80
N ILE A 121 9.28 5.83 2.68
CA ILE A 121 8.41 4.66 2.62
C ILE A 121 8.67 3.76 3.83
N VAL A 122 7.63 3.48 4.61
CA VAL A 122 7.72 2.76 5.87
C VAL A 122 7.14 1.35 5.71
N ASP A 123 7.95 0.32 5.98
CA ASP A 123 7.48 -1.06 6.14
C ASP A 123 6.93 -1.27 7.56
N THR A 124 5.96 -2.16 7.71
CA THR A 124 5.36 -2.49 9.02
C THR A 124 5.20 -4.00 9.19
N ALA A 125 5.16 -4.46 10.44
CA ALA A 125 4.75 -5.82 10.74
C ALA A 125 3.31 -6.12 10.27
N GLY A 126 2.99 -7.39 10.01
CA GLY A 126 1.67 -7.84 9.53
C GLY A 126 0.99 -8.91 10.39
N ARG A 127 1.31 -8.98 11.68
CA ARG A 127 0.87 -10.06 12.60
C ARG A 127 -0.53 -9.84 13.16
N LEU A 128 -1.58 -10.06 12.35
CA LEU A 128 -2.97 -9.87 12.75
C LEU A 128 -3.48 -10.87 13.83
N HIS A 129 -2.73 -11.92 14.17
CA HIS A 129 -3.08 -12.81 15.28
C HIS A 129 -2.88 -12.13 16.66
N ASN A 130 -2.04 -11.08 16.73
CA ASN A 130 -1.86 -10.25 17.92
C ASN A 130 -2.38 -8.83 17.64
N LYS A 131 -3.70 -8.72 17.42
CA LYS A 131 -4.36 -7.51 16.91
C LYS A 131 -4.05 -6.27 17.74
N THR A 132 -4.21 -6.35 19.07
CA THR A 132 -4.10 -5.18 19.94
C THR A 132 -2.71 -4.54 19.87
N ASN A 133 -1.64 -5.35 19.89
CA ASN A 133 -0.28 -4.82 19.83
C ASN A 133 0.02 -4.17 18.48
N LEU A 134 -0.32 -4.86 17.38
CA LEU A 134 -0.12 -4.32 16.03
C LEU A 134 -0.87 -2.99 15.84
N MET A 135 -2.11 -2.91 16.29
CA MET A 135 -2.91 -1.68 16.18
C MET A 135 -2.35 -0.53 17.02
N ASN A 136 -1.85 -0.81 18.22
CA ASN A 136 -1.19 0.18 19.07
C ASN A 136 0.12 0.69 18.44
N GLU A 137 0.89 -0.20 17.83
CA GLU A 137 2.13 0.14 17.11
C GLU A 137 1.84 1.05 15.91
N LEU A 138 0.84 0.70 15.07
CA LEU A 138 0.44 1.54 13.93
C LEU A 138 -0.07 2.91 14.39
N SER A 139 -0.86 2.95 15.47
CA SER A 139 -1.34 4.20 16.07
C SER A 139 -0.19 5.05 16.63
N LYS A 140 0.85 4.42 17.15
CA LYS A 140 2.07 5.09 17.65
C LYS A 140 2.89 5.66 16.48
N ILE A 141 3.14 4.87 15.44
CA ILE A 141 3.82 5.31 14.21
C ILE A 141 3.09 6.52 13.62
N GLY A 142 1.76 6.46 13.53
CA GLY A 142 0.98 7.57 13.01
C GLY A 142 1.17 8.86 13.81
N ARG A 143 1.09 8.79 15.14
CA ARG A 143 1.33 9.95 16.02
C ARG A 143 2.74 10.53 15.87
N ILE A 144 3.74 9.68 15.61
CA ILE A 144 5.11 10.14 15.36
C ILE A 144 5.17 10.90 14.03
N ILE A 145 4.59 10.36 12.95
CA ILE A 145 4.56 11.03 11.64
C ILE A 145 3.85 12.37 11.77
N ASP A 146 2.67 12.42 12.40
CA ASP A 146 1.88 13.65 12.52
C ASP A 146 2.60 14.73 13.35
N ARG A 147 3.37 14.32 14.38
CA ARG A 147 4.14 15.25 15.21
C ARG A 147 5.38 15.78 14.48
N GLU A 148 6.11 14.91 13.80
CA GLU A 148 7.39 15.26 13.18
C GLU A 148 7.23 15.89 11.79
N LEU A 149 6.13 15.61 11.09
CA LEU A 149 5.84 16.03 9.72
C LEU A 149 4.35 16.44 9.55
N PRO A 150 3.86 17.46 10.29
CA PRO A 150 2.44 17.80 10.34
C PRO A 150 1.84 18.25 9.00
N GLU A 151 2.66 18.77 8.08
CA GLU A 151 2.23 19.26 6.77
C GLU A 151 2.55 18.28 5.64
N ALA A 152 3.11 17.11 5.93
CA ALA A 152 3.49 16.17 4.88
C ALA A 152 2.28 15.48 4.26
N ASP A 153 2.30 15.32 2.94
CA ASP A 153 1.44 14.38 2.27
C ASP A 153 1.71 12.99 2.84
N ARG A 154 0.65 12.41 3.40
CA ARG A 154 0.69 11.10 4.04
C ARG A 154 -0.28 10.15 3.35
N GLU A 155 0.25 9.00 2.99
CA GLU A 155 -0.50 7.89 2.41
C GLU A 155 -0.37 6.67 3.33
N ASN A 156 -1.49 6.19 3.84
CA ASN A 156 -1.56 4.94 4.61
C ASN A 156 -2.17 3.88 3.69
N LEU A 157 -1.30 3.11 3.03
CA LEU A 157 -1.67 2.16 1.99
C LEU A 157 -1.86 0.77 2.58
N LEU A 158 -3.07 0.23 2.48
CA LEU A 158 -3.34 -1.15 2.87
C LEU A 158 -3.12 -2.08 1.68
N VAL A 159 -2.17 -3.01 1.84
CA VAL A 159 -1.90 -4.05 0.86
C VAL A 159 -2.82 -5.24 1.13
N ILE A 160 -3.60 -5.62 0.12
CA ILE A 160 -4.53 -6.75 0.14
C ILE A 160 -4.14 -7.73 -0.96
N ASP A 161 -4.17 -9.01 -0.61
CA ASP A 161 -4.02 -10.10 -1.56
C ASP A 161 -5.38 -10.38 -2.22
N ALA A 162 -5.44 -10.29 -3.55
CA ALA A 162 -6.65 -10.44 -4.34
C ALA A 162 -7.35 -11.80 -4.16
N THR A 163 -6.62 -12.81 -3.68
CA THR A 163 -7.15 -14.17 -3.43
C THR A 163 -7.93 -14.29 -2.11
N THR A 164 -7.84 -13.31 -1.21
CA THR A 164 -8.33 -13.44 0.17
C THR A 164 -9.86 -13.38 0.33
N GLY A 165 -10.59 -12.95 -0.70
CA GLY A 165 -12.05 -12.84 -0.68
C GLY A 165 -12.54 -12.02 0.52
N GLN A 166 -13.65 -12.43 1.15
CA GLN A 166 -14.27 -11.71 2.28
C GLN A 166 -13.34 -11.45 3.48
N ASN A 167 -12.26 -12.23 3.63
CA ASN A 167 -11.27 -11.98 4.68
C ASN A 167 -10.56 -10.64 4.47
N GLY A 168 -10.33 -10.22 3.23
CA GLY A 168 -9.72 -8.92 2.92
C GLY A 168 -10.55 -7.74 3.43
N LEU A 169 -11.88 -7.81 3.31
CA LEU A 169 -12.78 -6.77 3.81
C LEU A 169 -12.75 -6.66 5.34
N ILE A 170 -12.76 -7.81 6.03
CA ILE A 170 -12.67 -7.85 7.50
C ILE A 170 -11.34 -7.26 7.98
N GLN A 171 -10.25 -7.57 7.28
CA GLN A 171 -8.93 -7.01 7.59
C GLN A 171 -8.91 -5.49 7.40
N ALA A 172 -9.45 -5.00 6.28
CA ALA A 172 -9.50 -3.57 6.00
C ALA A 172 -10.29 -2.81 7.07
N LYS A 173 -11.47 -3.32 7.48
CA LYS A 173 -12.25 -2.76 8.61
C LYS A 173 -11.45 -2.68 9.90
N GLN A 174 -10.61 -3.69 10.18
CA GLN A 174 -9.80 -3.73 11.39
C GLN A 174 -8.63 -2.75 11.37
N PHE A 175 -8.00 -2.50 10.22
CA PHE A 175 -6.92 -1.52 10.14
C PHE A 175 -7.44 -0.07 10.20
N THR A 176 -8.58 0.22 9.57
CA THR A 176 -9.19 1.57 9.58
C THR A 176 -9.51 2.07 11.00
N SER A 177 -9.77 1.18 11.96
CA SER A 177 -10.03 1.59 13.35
C SER A 177 -8.80 2.14 14.08
N SER A 178 -7.60 1.86 13.58
CA SER A 178 -6.33 2.21 14.24
C SER A 178 -5.57 3.29 13.50
N ILE A 179 -5.76 3.38 12.19
CA ILE A 179 -5.11 4.36 11.34
C ILE A 179 -5.98 4.65 10.11
N PRO A 180 -6.22 5.91 9.75
CA PRO A 180 -7.05 6.25 8.60
C PRO A 180 -6.36 5.80 7.31
N LEU A 181 -6.95 4.83 6.63
CA LEU A 181 -6.44 4.34 5.34
C LEU A 181 -6.76 5.35 4.23
N THR A 182 -5.78 5.62 3.37
CA THR A 182 -5.93 6.56 2.25
C THR A 182 -6.03 5.86 0.91
N GLY A 183 -5.61 4.60 0.84
CA GLY A 183 -5.60 3.84 -0.40
C GLY A 183 -5.38 2.34 -0.20
N LEU A 184 -5.78 1.56 -1.20
CA LEU A 184 -5.54 0.13 -1.28
C LEU A 184 -4.48 -0.18 -2.34
N VAL A 185 -3.68 -1.20 -2.08
CA VAL A 185 -2.83 -1.86 -3.06
C VAL A 185 -3.30 -3.30 -3.20
N LEU A 186 -3.75 -3.68 -4.39
CA LEU A 186 -4.10 -5.07 -4.67
C LEU A 186 -2.89 -5.79 -5.21
N THR A 187 -2.65 -7.01 -4.76
CA THR A 187 -1.53 -7.84 -5.22
C THR A 187 -2.01 -9.21 -5.66
N LYS A 188 -1.12 -9.95 -6.34
CA LYS A 188 -1.36 -11.32 -6.81
C LYS A 188 -2.53 -11.45 -7.80
N LEU A 189 -2.72 -10.43 -8.63
CA LEU A 189 -3.73 -10.40 -9.68
C LEU A 189 -3.34 -11.24 -10.92
N ASP A 190 -2.09 -11.68 -10.98
CA ASP A 190 -1.56 -12.62 -11.97
C ASP A 190 -2.04 -14.08 -11.76
N GLY A 191 -2.66 -14.37 -10.61
CA GLY A 191 -3.26 -15.66 -10.31
C GLY A 191 -4.66 -15.87 -10.91
N THR A 192 -5.29 -17.00 -10.57
CA THR A 192 -6.65 -17.36 -11.03
C THR A 192 -7.76 -16.57 -10.33
N ALA A 193 -7.43 -15.77 -9.30
CA ALA A 193 -8.39 -15.01 -8.53
C ALA A 193 -8.74 -13.70 -9.24
N LYS A 194 -10.01 -13.59 -9.63
CA LYS A 194 -10.55 -12.46 -10.40
C LYS A 194 -10.65 -11.12 -9.62
N GLY A 195 -9.96 -10.91 -8.51
CA GLY A 195 -9.87 -9.60 -7.84
C GLY A 195 -11.19 -8.96 -7.34
N GLY A 196 -12.33 -9.65 -7.42
CA GLY A 196 -13.66 -9.08 -7.14
C GLY A 196 -13.87 -8.58 -5.70
N ILE A 197 -12.97 -8.92 -4.77
CA ILE A 197 -12.94 -8.34 -3.43
C ILE A 197 -12.82 -6.80 -3.46
N VAL A 198 -12.22 -6.25 -4.52
CA VAL A 198 -12.03 -4.81 -4.68
C VAL A 198 -13.35 -4.04 -4.58
N PHE A 199 -14.42 -4.52 -5.21
CA PHE A 199 -15.71 -3.83 -5.20
C PHE A 199 -16.33 -3.83 -3.80
N ALA A 200 -16.14 -4.90 -3.04
CA ALA A 200 -16.64 -4.97 -1.68
C ALA A 200 -15.87 -4.04 -0.75
N VAL A 201 -14.52 -3.95 -0.87
CA VAL A 201 -13.73 -3.05 -0.03
C VAL A 201 -13.95 -1.59 -0.42
N ALA A 202 -13.92 -1.27 -1.72
CA ALA A 202 -14.18 0.07 -2.23
C ALA A 202 -15.61 0.53 -1.90
N GLY A 203 -16.61 -0.32 -2.15
CA GLY A 203 -18.01 -0.02 -1.93
C GLY A 203 -18.35 0.22 -0.47
N GLU A 204 -17.84 -0.63 0.43
CA GLU A 204 -18.14 -0.59 1.88
C GLU A 204 -17.30 0.46 2.62
N LEU A 205 -16.00 0.56 2.34
CA LEU A 205 -15.09 1.42 3.10
C LEU A 205 -14.85 2.78 2.45
N LYS A 206 -15.27 2.97 1.20
CA LYS A 206 -15.04 4.20 0.43
C LYS A 206 -13.55 4.58 0.35
N ILE A 207 -12.67 3.58 0.29
CA ILE A 207 -11.22 3.76 0.14
C ILE A 207 -10.85 3.45 -1.31
N PRO A 208 -10.13 4.36 -2.01
CA PRO A 208 -9.74 4.14 -3.39
C PRO A 208 -8.68 3.03 -3.50
N VAL A 209 -8.71 2.30 -4.60
CA VAL A 209 -7.59 1.45 -5.00
C VAL A 209 -6.64 2.33 -5.78
N LYS A 210 -5.38 2.39 -5.34
CA LYS A 210 -4.37 3.26 -5.96
C LYS A 210 -3.42 2.48 -6.85
N LEU A 211 -3.13 1.22 -6.49
CA LEU A 211 -2.12 0.42 -7.15
C LEU A 211 -2.55 -1.04 -7.31
N VAL A 212 -2.01 -1.68 -8.35
CA VAL A 212 -2.15 -3.11 -8.62
C VAL A 212 -0.79 -3.76 -8.89
N GLY A 213 -0.49 -4.82 -8.14
CA GLY A 213 0.65 -5.69 -8.34
C GLY A 213 0.26 -6.87 -9.23
N VAL A 214 0.91 -6.98 -10.39
CA VAL A 214 0.57 -7.92 -11.48
C VAL A 214 1.67 -8.94 -11.75
N GLY A 215 2.58 -9.15 -10.80
CA GLY A 215 3.71 -10.06 -10.93
C GLY A 215 4.80 -9.78 -9.89
N GLU A 216 5.99 -10.33 -10.10
CA GLU A 216 7.12 -10.28 -9.16
C GLU A 216 8.26 -9.36 -9.62
N GLN A 217 8.25 -8.91 -10.89
CA GLN A 217 9.27 -8.00 -11.41
C GLN A 217 9.14 -6.60 -10.81
N VAL A 218 10.23 -5.84 -10.87
CA VAL A 218 10.30 -4.50 -10.28
C VAL A 218 9.27 -3.54 -10.89
N ASP A 219 8.92 -3.76 -12.16
CA ASP A 219 7.97 -2.94 -12.92
C ASP A 219 6.52 -3.47 -12.85
N ASP A 220 6.28 -4.59 -12.17
CA ASP A 220 4.95 -5.21 -12.06
C ASP A 220 4.11 -4.56 -10.95
N LEU A 221 4.15 -3.23 -10.83
CA LEU A 221 3.30 -2.42 -9.97
C LEU A 221 2.78 -1.24 -10.76
N LEU A 222 1.48 -1.25 -11.05
CA LEU A 222 0.84 -0.28 -11.93
C LEU A 222 -0.13 0.58 -11.14
N ASP A 223 -0.39 1.78 -11.66
CA ASP A 223 -1.49 2.62 -11.18
C ASP A 223 -2.83 1.92 -11.49
N PHE A 224 -3.78 2.09 -10.58
CA PHE A 224 -5.08 1.46 -10.74
C PHE A 224 -5.96 2.25 -11.72
N GLU A 225 -6.41 1.56 -12.77
CA GLU A 225 -7.35 2.09 -13.76
C GLU A 225 -8.63 1.26 -13.71
N ALA A 226 -9.71 1.85 -13.20
CA ALA A 226 -10.97 1.15 -12.92
C ALA A 226 -11.55 0.47 -14.18
N ASP A 227 -11.61 1.19 -15.30
CA ASP A 227 -12.14 0.66 -16.56
C ASP A 227 -11.32 -0.51 -17.10
N SER A 228 -10.00 -0.39 -17.07
CA SER A 228 -9.09 -1.45 -17.51
C SER A 228 -9.24 -2.70 -16.64
N PHE A 229 -9.35 -2.50 -15.32
CA PHE A 229 -9.55 -3.58 -14.36
C PHE A 229 -10.89 -4.29 -14.57
N VAL A 230 -11.99 -3.55 -14.71
CA VAL A 230 -13.33 -4.12 -14.92
C VAL A 230 -13.44 -4.86 -16.25
N ARG A 231 -12.82 -4.34 -17.32
CA ARG A 231 -12.78 -5.04 -18.61
C ARG A 231 -12.02 -6.36 -18.51
N ALA A 232 -10.86 -6.37 -17.85
CA ALA A 232 -10.08 -7.59 -17.63
C ALA A 232 -10.83 -8.62 -16.74
N LEU A 233 -11.68 -8.15 -15.83
CA LEU A 233 -12.50 -9.01 -14.98
C LEU A 233 -13.60 -9.75 -15.76
N LEU A 234 -14.26 -9.04 -16.67
CA LEU A 234 -15.43 -9.51 -17.44
C LEU A 234 -15.10 -10.21 -18.77
N SER A 235 -13.83 -10.16 -19.18
CA SER A 235 -13.29 -11.01 -20.25
C SER A 235 -13.29 -12.48 -19.83
#